data_AF-A0A432RYX0-F1
#
_entry.id   AF-A0A432RYX0-F1
#
_cell.length_a   1.000
_cell.length_b   1.000
_cell.length_c   1.000
_cell.angle_alpha   90.00
_cell.angle_beta   90.00
_cell.angle_gamma   90.00
#
_symmetry.space_group_name_H-M   'P 1'
#
loop_
_entity.id
_entity.type
_entity.pdbx_description
1 polymer ?
#
loop_
_entity_poly.entity_id
_entity_poly.type
_entity_poly.pdbx_seq_one_letter_code
_entity_poly.pdbx_strand_id
1 'polypeptide(L)' 'MSVDIKIAESAGFCFGVKIAVDSAIKAGKELGGAYTNGPIIHNKQVVQFLEKLNVRQLDEETELKEGDTVIIRSHGVP' A
#
# COMPACT_ATOMS: atom_id res chain seq x y z
N MET A 1 35.65 -14.30 -10.93
CA MET A 1 34.63 -14.04 -11.97
C MET A 1 33.88 -12.80 -11.58
N SER A 2 33.87 -11.77 -12.43
CA SER A 2 33.07 -10.57 -12.26
C SER A 2 31.71 -10.78 -12.93
N VAL A 3 30.63 -10.66 -12.16
CA VAL A 3 29.26 -10.72 -12.68
C VAL A 3 28.89 -9.32 -13.19
N ASP A 4 28.52 -9.23 -14.46
CA ASP A 4 27.96 -8.01 -15.05
C ASP A 4 26.43 -8.02 -14.85
N ILE A 5 25.91 -7.05 -14.08
CA ILE A 5 24.48 -6.93 -13.74
C ILE A 5 23.94 -5.70 -14.46
N LYS A 6 22.93 -5.91 -15.31
CA LYS A 6 22.23 -4.83 -16.02
C LYS A 6 20.81 -4.69 -15.49
N ILE A 7 20.42 -3.47 -15.14
CA ILE A 7 19.08 -3.13 -14.65
C ILE A 7 18.40 -2.27 -15.72
N ALA A 8 17.13 -2.55 -16.00
CA ALA A 8 16.34 -1.73 -16.90
C ALA A 8 16.02 -0.37 -16.27
N GLU A 9 16.06 0.71 -17.06
CA GLU A 9 15.75 2.07 -16.59
C GLU A 9 14.33 2.18 -16.02
N SER A 10 13.38 1.41 -16.57
CA SER A 10 11.99 1.38 -16.14
C SER A 10 11.72 0.44 -14.96
N ALA A 11 12.76 -0.20 -14.38
CA ALA A 11 12.59 -1.11 -13.26
C ALA A 11 12.15 -0.35 -11.99
N GLY A 12 11.00 -0.73 -11.42
CA GLY A 12 10.49 -0.15 -10.19
C GLY A 12 8.98 0.03 -10.20
N PHE A 13 8.50 0.98 -9.39
CA PHE A 13 7.08 1.32 -9.32
C PHE A 13 6.64 2.10 -10.55
N CYS A 14 5.51 1.72 -11.11
CA CYS A 14 4.78 2.59 -12.02
C CYS A 14 4.14 3.75 -11.24
N PHE A 15 3.72 4.79 -11.96
CA PHE A 15 3.12 5.99 -11.38
C PHE A 15 1.91 5.69 -10.47
N GLY A 16 1.01 4.78 -10.90
CA GLY A 16 -0.17 4.41 -10.11
C GLY A 16 0.19 3.70 -8.80
N VAL A 17 1.18 2.79 -8.84
CA VAL A 17 1.68 2.12 -7.63
C VAL A 17 2.32 3.13 -6.68
N LYS A 18 3.10 4.08 -7.22
CA LYS A 18 3.71 5.13 -6.40
C LYS A 18 2.67 5.96 -5.65
N ILE A 19 1.62 6.43 -6.34
CA ILE A 19 0.54 7.17 -5.69
C ILE A 19 -0.11 6.34 -4.59
N ALA A 20 -0.48 5.08 -4.88
CA ALA A 20 -1.15 4.24 -3.90
C ALA A 20 -0.31 4.06 -2.63
N VAL A 21 0.99 3.75 -2.79
CA VAL A 21 1.90 3.56 -1.65
C VAL A 21 2.13 4.87 -0.89
N ASP A 22 2.36 5.98 -1.59
CA ASP A 22 2.60 7.29 -0.96
C ASP A 22 1.37 7.76 -0.16
N SER A 23 0.16 7.55 -0.70
CA SER A 23 -1.11 7.84 -0.01
C SER A 23 -1.27 7.01 1.27
N ALA A 24 -0.91 5.72 1.24
CA ALA A 24 -0.95 4.87 2.42
C ALA A 24 0.08 5.30 3.48
N ILE A 25 1.32 5.59 3.07
CA ILE A 25 2.35 6.09 3.99
C ILE A 25 1.86 7.38 4.66
N LYS A 26 1.26 8.29 3.89
CA LYS A 26 0.71 9.54 4.40
C LYS A 26 -0.38 9.28 5.43
N ALA A 27 -1.34 8.41 5.13
CA ALA A 27 -2.41 8.07 6.06
C ALA A 27 -1.87 7.46 7.37
N GLY A 28 -0.91 6.54 7.28
CA GLY A 28 -0.27 5.95 8.45
C GLY A 28 0.46 6.95 9.34
N LYS A 29 1.11 7.96 8.74
CA LYS A 29 1.89 8.97 9.48
C LYS A 29 1.05 10.13 10.01
N GLU A 30 0.07 10.60 9.24
CA GLU A 30 -0.66 11.85 9.52
C GLU A 30 -2.05 11.62 10.10
N LEU A 31 -2.69 10.48 9.77
CA LEU A 31 -4.07 10.18 10.17
C LEU A 31 -4.16 9.10 11.25
N GLY A 32 -3.01 8.60 11.72
CA GLY A 32 -2.94 7.56 12.75
C GLY A 32 -3.17 6.14 12.23
N GLY A 33 -3.39 5.96 10.92
CA GLY A 33 -3.62 4.66 10.30
C GLY A 33 -4.62 4.72 9.15
N ALA A 34 -4.79 3.59 8.48
CA ALA A 34 -5.85 3.42 7.48
C ALA A 34 -6.15 1.95 7.22
N TYR A 35 -7.33 1.69 6.69
CA TYR A 35 -7.67 0.40 6.10
C TYR A 35 -7.60 0.47 4.58
N THR A 36 -7.09 -0.56 3.93
CA THR A 36 -7.11 -0.68 2.46
C THR A 36 -8.19 -1.66 2.05
N ASN A 37 -9.03 -1.29 1.08
CA ASN A 37 -10.03 -2.21 0.52
C ASN A 37 -9.34 -3.29 -0.31
N GLY A 38 -8.85 -4.36 0.32
CA GLY A 38 -7.95 -5.35 -0.30
C GLY A 38 -6.47 -4.93 -0.27
N PRO A 39 -5.54 -5.76 -0.79
CA PRO A 39 -4.12 -5.45 -0.76
C PRO A 39 -3.82 -4.25 -1.66
N ILE A 40 -3.18 -3.23 -1.12
CA ILE A 40 -2.92 -1.96 -1.84
C ILE A 40 -2.16 -2.18 -3.14
N ILE A 41 -1.20 -3.12 -3.13
CA ILE A 41 -0.49 -3.65 -4.29
C ILE A 41 -0.13 -5.12 -4.04
N HIS A 42 0.20 -5.85 -5.11
CA HIS A 42 0.63 -7.25 -5.05
C HIS A 42 2.13 -7.39 -4.68
N ASN A 43 2.54 -6.78 -3.56
CA ASN A 43 3.91 -6.87 -3.05
C ASN A 43 3.89 -7.07 -1.52
N LYS A 44 4.28 -8.26 -1.07
CA LYS A 44 4.25 -8.64 0.35
C LYS A 44 5.15 -7.78 1.23
N GLN A 45 6.31 -7.37 0.73
CA GLN A 45 7.26 -6.54 1.50
C GLN A 45 6.67 -5.14 1.75
N VAL A 46 6.01 -4.57 0.74
CA VAL A 46 5.36 -3.26 0.87
C VAL A 46 4.16 -3.35 1.81
N VAL A 47 3.35 -4.41 1.72
CA VAL A 47 2.22 -4.63 2.64
C VAL A 47 2.72 -4.72 4.09
N GLN A 48 3.74 -5.54 4.36
CA GLN A 48 4.32 -5.66 5.71
C GLN A 48 4.95 -4.35 6.22
N PHE A 49 5.52 -3.54 5.33
CA PHE A 49 6.03 -2.22 5.69
C PHE A 49 4.89 -1.27 6.09
N LEU A 50 3.79 -1.28 5.36
CA LEU A 50 2.62 -0.45 5.63
C LEU A 50 1.88 -0.87 6.91
N GLU A 51 1.84 -2.17 7.22
CA GLU A 51 1.31 -2.66 8.50
C GLU A 51 2.03 -2.06 9.71
N LYS A 52 3.35 -1.87 9.61
CA LYS A 52 4.15 -1.18 10.65
C LYS A 52 3.81 0.30 10.80
N LEU A 53 3.16 0.90 9.80
CA LEU A 53 2.63 2.27 9.81
C LEU A 53 1.13 2.30 10.14
N ASN A 54 0.59 1.23 10.72
CA ASN A 54 -0.83 1.07 11.03
C ASN A 54 -1.75 1.17 9.80
N VAL A 55 -1.25 0.79 8.63
CA VAL A 55 -2.07 0.63 7.42
C VAL A 55 -2.28 -0.85 7.15
N ARG A 56 -3.54 -1.29 7.24
CA ARG A 56 -3.90 -2.71 7.21
C ARG A 56 -4.96 -2.98 6.14
N GLN A 57 -4.99 -4.20 5.62
CA GLN A 57 -6.05 -4.60 4.70
C GLN A 57 -7.35 -4.87 5.48
N LEU A 58 -8.50 -4.49 4.91
CA LEU A 58 -9.80 -4.97 5.39
C LEU A 58 -9.93 -6.49 5.18
N ASP A 59 -10.32 -7.19 6.24
CA ASP A 59 -10.75 -8.58 6.22
C ASP A 59 -12.22 -8.71 6.66
N GLU A 60 -12.76 -9.93 6.65
CA GLU A 60 -14.15 -10.21 7.03
C GLU A 60 -14.46 -9.91 8.50
N GLU A 61 -13.42 -9.87 9.34
CA GLU A 61 -13.55 -9.59 10.78
C GLU A 61 -13.36 -8.10 11.10
N THR A 62 -13.01 -7.28 10.11
CA THR A 62 -12.72 -5.86 10.32
C THR A 62 -14.01 -5.06 10.50
N GLU A 63 -14.28 -4.66 11.73
CA GLU A 63 -15.33 -3.71 12.07
C GLU A 63 -14.82 -2.26 11.98
N LEU A 64 -15.24 -1.54 10.92
CA LEU A 64 -14.96 -0.12 10.76
C LEU A 64 -15.81 0.73 11.71
N LYS A 65 -15.20 1.78 12.26
CA LYS A 65 -15.83 2.75 13.16
C LYS A 65 -15.93 4.12 12.50
N GLU A 66 -16.83 4.95 13.03
CA GLU A 66 -16.90 6.35 12.61
C GLU A 66 -15.55 7.05 12.84
N GLY A 67 -15.05 7.73 11.81
CA GLY A 67 -13.74 8.39 11.81
C GLY A 67 -12.58 7.53 11.29
N ASP A 68 -12.78 6.24 11.02
CA ASP A 68 -11.74 5.42 10.39
C ASP A 68 -11.44 5.88 8.96
N THR A 69 -10.16 5.87 8.60
CA THR A 69 -9.70 6.19 7.25
C THR A 69 -9.68 4.93 6.39
N VAL A 70 -10.30 4.98 5.21
CA VAL A 70 -10.26 3.88 4.22
C VAL A 70 -9.66 4.37 2.90
N ILE A 71 -8.69 3.62 2.40
CA ILE A 71 -8.07 3.81 1.09
C ILE A 71 -8.73 2.87 0.09
N ILE A 72 -9.36 3.47 -0.92
CA ILE A 72 -9.92 2.76 -2.06
C ILE A 72 -8.81 2.53 -3.09
N ARG A 73 -8.66 1.27 -3.53
CA ARG A 73 -7.63 0.91 -4.50
C ARG A 73 -7.97 1.43 -5.89
N SER A 74 -6.94 1.65 -6.70
CA SER A 74 -7.04 2.22 -8.05
C SER A 74 -7.91 1.42 -9.02
N HIS A 75 -8.14 0.13 -8.75
CA HIS A 75 -9.02 -0.73 -9.54
C HIS A 75 -10.52 -0.42 -9.30
N GLY A 76 -10.84 0.46 -8.35
CA GLY A 76 -12.22 0.79 -7.97
C GLY A 76 -12.83 -0.21 -6.99
N VAL A 77 -14.07 0.07 -6.60
CA VAL A 77 -14.96 -0.80 -5.82
C VAL A 77 -16.28 -0.95 -6.59
N PRO A 78 -16.92 -2.14 -6.59
CA PRO A 78 -18.26 -2.33 -7.15
C PRO A 78 -19.31 -1.43 -6.50
#